data_AF-A0A963Q312-F1
#
_entry.id   AF-A0A963Q312-F1
#
_cell.length_a   1.000
_cell.length_b   1.000
_cell.length_c   1.000
_cell.angle_alpha   90.00
_cell.angle_beta   90.00
_cell.angle_gamma   90.00
#
_symmetry.space_group_name_H-M   'P 1'
#
loop_
_entity.id
_entity.type
_entity.pdbx_description
1 polymer ?
#
loop_
_entity_poly.entity_id
_entity_poly.type
_entity_poly.pdbx_seq_one_letter_code
_entity_poly.pdbx_strand_id
1 'polypeptide(L)' 'RVGLARRFPIGIVLAIAPFNFPLNLVLHKVAPALAVGNSVVLKPAPQTPLTSQLLQQLFRDAGLPEGAL' A
#
# COMPACT_ATOMS: atom_id res chain seq x y z
N ARG A 1 -33.83 -14.69 -14.23
CA ARG A 1 -32.40 -15.09 -14.34
C ARG A 1 -31.62 -14.25 -13.33
N VAL A 2 -30.78 -14.86 -12.48
CA VAL A 2 -29.92 -14.14 -11.52
C VAL A 2 -28.53 -14.03 -12.10
N GLY A 3 -27.94 -12.83 -12.11
CA GLY A 3 -26.54 -12.60 -12.44
C GLY A 3 -25.75 -12.26 -11.18
N LEU A 4 -24.54 -12.79 -11.05
CA LEU A 4 -23.67 -12.54 -9.90
C LEU A 4 -22.31 -12.01 -10.38
N ALA A 5 -21.88 -10.88 -9.83
CA ALA A 5 -20.57 -10.29 -10.10
C ALA A 5 -19.73 -10.30 -8.83
N ARG A 6 -18.44 -10.65 -8.95
CA ARG A 6 -17.45 -10.59 -7.87
C ARG A 6 -16.24 -9.78 -8.31
N ARG A 7 -15.57 -9.16 -7.33
CA ARG A 7 -14.28 -8.48 -7.52
C ARG A 7 -13.21 -9.30 -6.81
N PHE A 8 -12.03 -9.35 -7.43
CA PHE A 8 -10.87 -10.05 -6.90
C PHE A 8 -9.67 -9.08 -6.91
N PRO A 9 -8.68 -9.27 -6.01
CA PRO A 9 -7.45 -8.50 -6.07
C PRO A 9 -6.78 -8.67 -7.43
N ILE A 10 -6.11 -7.62 -7.90
CA ILE A 10 -5.36 -7.64 -9.16
C ILE A 10 -3.96 -8.22 -9.00
N GLY A 11 -3.46 -8.35 -7.76
CA GLY A 11 -2.15 -8.91 -7.44
C GLY A 11 -1.20 -7.85 -6.88
N ILE A 12 -0.05 -7.66 -7.51
CA ILE A 12 1.00 -6.71 -7.06
C ILE A 12 0.74 -5.32 -7.65
N VAL A 13 0.80 -4.29 -6.81
CA VAL A 13 0.59 -2.88 -7.19
C VAL A 13 1.84 -2.05 -6.93
N LEU A 14 2.33 -1.33 -7.94
CA LEU A 14 3.38 -0.33 -7.77
C LEU A 14 2.78 1.01 -7.31
N ALA A 15 3.13 1.44 -6.10
CA ALA A 15 2.71 2.73 -5.54
C ALA A 15 3.87 3.75 -5.60
N ILE A 16 3.71 4.80 -6.42
CA ILE A 16 4.65 5.94 -6.46
C ILE A 16 3.99 7.14 -5.76
N ALA A 17 4.63 7.68 -4.72
CA ALA A 17 4.07 8.75 -3.90
C ALA A 17 4.91 10.06 -3.98
N PRO A 18 4.28 11.24 -3.99
CA PRO A 18 4.95 12.55 -3.99
C PRO A 18 5.36 12.98 -2.56
N PHE A 19 6.13 14.06 -2.46
CA PHE A 19 6.81 14.49 -1.23
C PHE A 19 6.01 15.41 -0.30
N ASN A 20 4.92 16.03 -0.76
CA ASN A 20 4.29 17.16 -0.07
C ASN A 20 3.43 16.77 1.15
N PHE A 21 2.92 15.55 1.19
CA PHE A 21 2.24 14.99 2.37
C PHE A 21 2.69 13.53 2.53
N PRO A 22 3.91 13.28 3.05
CA PRO A 22 4.61 12.00 2.87
C PRO A 22 3.91 10.81 3.54
N LEU A 23 3.21 11.01 4.65
CA LEU A 23 2.40 9.95 5.25
C LEU A 23 1.08 9.76 4.48
N ASN A 24 0.34 10.86 4.30
CA ASN A 24 -1.02 10.82 3.76
C ASN A 24 -1.07 10.27 2.33
N LEU A 25 -0.19 10.74 1.45
CA LEU A 25 -0.22 10.37 0.03
C LEU A 25 0.34 8.98 -0.24
N VAL A 26 1.20 8.46 0.64
CA VAL A 26 1.59 7.05 0.65
C VAL A 26 0.39 6.19 1.06
N LEU A 27 -0.27 6.51 2.17
CA LEU A 27 -1.41 5.73 2.68
C LEU A 27 -2.60 5.72 1.71
N HIS A 28 -2.86 6.82 0.99
CA HIS A 28 -3.89 6.87 -0.05
C HIS A 28 -3.68 5.86 -1.20
N LYS A 29 -2.49 5.28 -1.34
CA LYS A 29 -2.16 4.23 -2.32
C LYS A 29 -2.08 2.86 -1.65
N VAL A 30 -1.33 2.78 -0.55
CA VAL A 30 -1.03 1.53 0.17
C VAL A 30 -2.29 0.97 0.84
N ALA A 31 -3.02 1.79 1.60
CA ALA A 31 -4.15 1.32 2.40
C ALA A 31 -5.28 0.69 1.55
N PRO A 32 -5.80 1.32 0.48
CA PRO A 32 -6.85 0.69 -0.32
C PRO A 32 -6.35 -0.55 -1.09
N ALA A 33 -5.07 -0.60 -1.49
CA ALA A 33 -4.50 -1.77 -2.17
C ALA A 33 -4.45 -2.98 -1.22
N LEU A 34 -3.91 -2.80 -0.01
CA LEU A 34 -3.87 -3.82 1.02
C LEU A 34 -5.29 -4.25 1.45
N ALA A 35 -6.21 -3.30 1.63
CA ALA A 35 -7.57 -3.56 2.08
C ALA A 35 -8.36 -4.50 1.15
N VAL A 36 -8.06 -4.49 -0.16
CA VAL A 36 -8.70 -5.39 -1.13
C VAL A 36 -7.88 -6.65 -1.41
N GLY A 37 -6.81 -6.90 -0.64
CA GLY A 37 -5.99 -8.11 -0.72
C GLY A 37 -4.87 -8.08 -1.78
N ASN A 38 -4.46 -6.91 -2.25
CA ASN A 38 -3.26 -6.78 -3.08
C ASN A 38 -1.99 -6.73 -2.21
N SER A 39 -0.85 -7.04 -2.82
CA SER A 39 0.47 -6.68 -2.30
C SER A 39 0.95 -5.39 -2.96
N VAL A 40 1.82 -4.64 -2.30
CA VAL A 40 2.28 -3.33 -2.76
C VAL A 40 3.79 -3.29 -2.83
N VAL A 41 4.32 -2.70 -3.90
CA VAL A 41 5.72 -2.24 -3.97
C VAL A 41 5.69 -0.72 -3.88
N LEU A 42 6.25 -0.16 -2.80
CA LEU A 42 6.24 1.28 -2.56
C LEU A 42 7.54 1.94 -3.06
N LYS A 43 7.42 2.93 -3.94
CA LYS A 43 8.48 3.87 -4.29
C LYS A 43 8.15 5.25 -3.67
N PRO A 44 8.73 5.58 -2.51
CA PRO A 44 8.52 6.88 -1.88
C PRO A 44 9.31 7.98 -2.60
N ALA A 45 8.96 9.23 -2.32
CA ALA A 45 9.73 10.37 -2.79
C ALA A 45 11.10 10.42 -2.09
N PRO A 46 12.20 10.65 -2.82
CA PRO A 46 13.55 10.67 -2.25
C PRO A 46 13.79 11.82 -1.25
N GLN A 47 12.96 12.86 -1.28
CA GLN A 47 13.02 14.00 -0.35
C GLN A 47 12.48 13.66 1.04
N THR A 48 11.60 12.66 1.15
CA THR A 48 10.88 12.31 2.38
C THR A 48 10.78 10.80 2.62
N PRO A 49 11.89 10.04 2.55
CA PRO A 49 11.85 8.57 2.59
C PRO A 49 11.56 8.01 3.98
N LEU A 50 11.97 8.71 5.04
CA LEU A 50 11.93 8.22 6.42
C LEU A 50 10.52 7.85 6.88
N THR A 51 9.51 8.65 6.50
CA THR A 51 8.10 8.37 6.84
C THR A 51 7.64 7.02 6.27
N SER A 52 8.09 6.67 5.07
CA SER A 52 7.72 5.40 4.43
C SER A 52 8.45 4.21 5.06
N GLN A 53 9.70 4.39 5.48
CA GLN A 53 10.44 3.35 6.22
C GLN A 53 9.82 3.08 7.59
N LEU A 54 9.42 4.14 8.31
CA LEU A 54 8.69 3.98 9.58
C LEU A 54 7.35 3.29 9.38
N LEU A 55 6.62 3.64 8.32
CA LEU A 55 5.35 2.99 7.99
C LEU A 55 5.52 1.49 7.70
N GLN A 56 6.58 1.11 6.98
CA GLN A 56 6.90 -0.29 6.72
C GLN A 56 7.15 -1.06 8.04
N GLN A 57 7.91 -0.48 8.96
CA GLN A 57 8.15 -1.08 10.28
C GLN A 57 6.84 -1.24 11.06
N LEU A 58 6.00 -0.20 11.09
CA LEU A 58 4.70 -0.25 11.77
C LEU A 58 3.78 -1.34 11.21
N PHE A 59 3.75 -1.53 9.90
CA PHE A 59 2.96 -2.61 9.29
C PHE A 59 3.51 -3.99 9.63
N ARG A 60 4.83 -4.16 9.65
CA ARG A 60 5.47 -5.40 10.09
C ARG A 60 5.10 -5.72 11.54
N ASP A 61 5.19 -4.73 12.43
CA ASP A 61 4.87 -4.88 13.85
C ASP A 61 3.37 -5.15 14.07
N ALA A 62 2.50 -4.62 13.20
CA ALA A 62 1.07 -4.90 13.19
C ALA A 62 0.70 -6.30 12.64
N GLY A 63 1.68 -7.09 12.19
CA GLY A 63 1.46 -8.44 11.68
C GLY A 63 1.08 -8.51 10.20
N LEU A 64 1.39 -7.48 9.41
CA LEU A 64 1.24 -7.56 7.96
C LEU A 64 2.16 -8.68 7.42
N PRO A 65 1.67 -9.59 6.55
CA PRO A 65 2.49 -10.66 5.99
C PRO A 65 3.76 -10.12 5.30
N GLU A 66 4.86 -10.86 5.44
CA GLU A 66 6.12 -10.50 4.79
C GLU A 66 5.94 -10.39 3.27
N GLY A 67 6.47 -9.31 2.69
CA GLY A 67 6.35 -9.04 1.24
C GLY A 67 5.02 -8.45 0.80
N ALA A 68 4.07 -8.18 1.70
CA ALA A 68 2.83 -7.49 1.34
C ALA A 68 3.00 -5.97 1.10
N LEU A 69 4.05 -5.35 1.65
CA LEU A 69 4.44 -3.94 1.45
C LEU A 69 5.97 -3.75 1.40
#